data_AF-A0A229SL25-F1
#
_entry.id   AF-A0A229SL25-F1
#
_cell.length_a   1.000
_cell.length_b   1.000
_cell.length_c   1.000
_cell.angle_alpha   90.00
_cell.angle_beta   90.00
_cell.angle_gamma   90.00
#
_symmetry.space_group_name_H-M   'P 1'
#
loop_
_entity.id
_entity.type
_entity.pdbx_description
1 polymer ?
#
loop_
_entity_poly.entity_id
_entity_poly.type
_entity_poly.pdbx_seq_one_letter_code
_entity_poly.pdbx_strand_id
1 'polypeptide(L)'
;MNCPTTCDFYLGRGTDADWVASIDLNHCACTSLVAIERAGTADEFRRRVERLCATIHREEAGYATSPPSSRWQWLWPTSHGTDRTYAFDDGAVWTCPRGQRWSARAGDYVPPSPDEAPVVFPPGRDTCGYTGIDAADTTARRYGPLLGRTHCDDIDELGMRILADLTLPPGPGTPPELAALRLRLAPELRYAVTADTSAVELEIEVLGYRDGDPPADLARDALASLPALYGWTDLDGGPPRFSVRVLIADDDRHTSHPVLADRHTRAVLTVR
;
A
#
# COMPACT_ATOMS: atom_id res chain seq x y z
N MET A 1 -9.38 -12.67 -4.75
CA MET A 1 -8.17 -12.04 -5.34
C MET A 1 -8.41 -10.54 -5.39
N ASN A 2 -7.57 -9.76 -4.71
CA ASN A 2 -7.53 -8.32 -4.90
C ASN A 2 -7.17 -8.00 -6.35
N CYS A 3 -7.88 -7.05 -6.95
CA CYS A 3 -7.48 -6.56 -8.25
C CYS A 3 -6.38 -5.53 -8.07
N PRO A 4 -5.17 -5.75 -8.63
CA PRO A 4 -4.11 -4.76 -8.55
C PRO A 4 -4.57 -3.49 -9.28
N THR A 5 -4.43 -2.35 -8.62
CA THR A 5 -4.70 -1.05 -9.24
C THR A 5 -3.44 -0.47 -9.83
N THR A 6 -2.26 -0.76 -9.26
CA THR A 6 -0.98 -0.26 -9.77
C THR A 6 -0.13 -1.42 -10.28
N CYS A 7 0.46 -1.28 -11.47
CA CYS A 7 1.23 -2.32 -12.14
C CYS A 7 2.48 -1.78 -12.84
N ASP A 8 3.58 -2.53 -12.76
CA ASP A 8 4.82 -2.26 -13.50
C ASP A 8 5.13 -3.44 -14.42
N PHE A 9 5.71 -3.17 -15.59
CA PHE A 9 5.97 -4.16 -16.62
C PHE A 9 7.41 -4.08 -17.11
N TYR A 10 8.07 -5.24 -17.19
CA TYR A 10 9.47 -5.36 -17.58
C TYR A 10 9.72 -6.50 -18.56
N LEU A 11 10.79 -6.41 -19.35
CA LEU A 11 11.44 -7.55 -19.98
C LEU A 11 12.72 -7.90 -19.21
N GLY A 12 12.85 -9.15 -18.79
CA GLY A 12 13.86 -9.57 -17.83
C GLY A 12 13.48 -9.23 -16.39
N ARG A 13 14.33 -9.64 -15.44
CA ARG A 13 14.25 -9.33 -14.00
C ARG A 13 15.62 -8.86 -13.50
N GLY A 14 15.65 -8.21 -12.34
CA GLY A 14 16.90 -7.67 -11.78
C GLY A 14 17.20 -6.25 -12.26
N THR A 15 18.42 -5.78 -11.98
CA THR A 15 18.86 -4.40 -12.26
C THR A 15 18.81 -4.03 -13.74
N ASP A 16 18.95 -5.02 -14.62
CA ASP A 16 19.14 -4.81 -16.06
C ASP A 16 17.85 -5.04 -16.86
N ALA A 17 16.72 -5.25 -16.18
CA ALA A 17 15.45 -5.45 -16.86
C ALA A 17 15.01 -4.18 -17.62
N ASP A 18 14.49 -4.38 -18.82
CA ASP A 18 14.00 -3.31 -19.68
C ASP A 18 12.59 -2.91 -19.24
N TRP A 19 12.44 -1.66 -18.80
CA TRP A 19 11.15 -1.13 -18.38
C TRP A 19 10.22 -0.92 -19.58
N VAL A 20 9.06 -1.58 -19.56
CA VAL A 20 8.07 -1.51 -20.65
C VAL A 20 7.03 -0.42 -20.37
N ALA A 21 6.42 -0.46 -19.19
CA ALA A 21 5.41 0.52 -18.80
C ALA A 21 5.14 0.45 -17.30
N SER A 22 4.51 1.50 -16.80
CA SER A 22 3.91 1.56 -15.48
C SER A 22 2.50 2.12 -15.56
N ILE A 23 1.58 1.55 -14.80
CA ILE A 23 0.14 1.74 -14.94
C ILE A 23 -0.53 1.85 -13.57
N ASP A 24 -1.46 2.81 -13.44
CA ASP A 24 -2.32 3.01 -12.28
C ASP A 24 -3.74 3.08 -12.82
N LEU A 25 -4.55 2.15 -12.35
CA LEU A 25 -5.91 1.94 -12.78
C LEU A 25 -6.82 2.49 -11.69
N ASN A 26 -7.65 3.47 -12.06
CA ASN A 26 -8.68 4.00 -11.16
C ASN A 26 -9.68 2.89 -10.72
N HIS A 27 -9.79 1.83 -11.52
CA HIS A 27 -10.65 0.68 -11.30
C HIS A 27 -10.03 -0.59 -11.90
N CYS A 28 -10.48 -1.74 -11.42
CA CYS A 28 -9.92 -3.03 -11.78
C CYS A 28 -9.96 -3.35 -13.30
N ALA A 29 -8.80 -3.60 -13.93
CA ALA A 29 -8.67 -4.07 -15.33
C ALA A 29 -8.28 -5.55 -15.44
N CYS A 30 -8.84 -6.40 -14.57
CA CYS A 30 -8.52 -7.84 -14.42
C CYS A 30 -8.37 -8.61 -15.75
N THR A 31 -9.29 -8.43 -16.70
CA THR A 31 -9.28 -9.17 -17.96
C THR A 31 -8.09 -8.85 -18.84
N SER A 32 -7.68 -7.58 -18.90
CA SER A 32 -6.49 -7.15 -19.65
C SER A 32 -5.20 -7.65 -19.02
N LEU A 33 -5.13 -7.67 -17.68
CA LEU A 33 -3.97 -8.21 -16.96
C LEU A 33 -3.82 -9.73 -17.14
N VAL A 34 -4.93 -10.49 -17.10
CA VAL A 34 -4.91 -11.93 -17.39
C VAL A 34 -4.43 -12.22 -18.81
N ALA A 35 -4.76 -11.35 -19.78
CA ALA A 35 -4.22 -11.48 -21.13
C ALA A 35 -2.70 -11.26 -21.13
N ILE A 36 -2.17 -10.26 -20.43
CA ILE A 36 -0.72 -10.03 -20.34
C ILE A 36 0.01 -11.22 -19.70
N GLU A 37 -0.54 -11.79 -18.61
CA GLU A 37 0.01 -12.96 -17.90
C GLU A 37 0.16 -14.21 -18.78
N ARG A 38 -0.59 -14.30 -19.88
CA ARG A 38 -0.55 -15.43 -20.83
C ARG A 38 0.36 -15.20 -22.03
N ALA A 39 1.22 -14.19 -22.02
CA ALA A 39 2.14 -13.96 -23.14
C ALA A 39 3.16 -15.10 -23.22
N GLY A 40 3.37 -15.65 -24.42
CA GLY A 40 4.34 -16.73 -24.67
C GLY A 40 5.68 -16.22 -25.21
N THR A 41 5.77 -14.94 -25.59
CA THR A 41 7.00 -14.31 -26.09
C THR A 41 7.14 -12.89 -25.54
N ALA A 42 8.37 -12.37 -25.48
CA ALA A 42 8.67 -11.00 -25.04
C ALA A 42 7.95 -9.95 -25.91
N ASP A 43 7.92 -10.16 -27.22
CA ASP A 43 7.23 -9.27 -28.16
C ASP A 43 5.72 -9.27 -27.96
N GLU A 44 5.14 -10.44 -27.67
CA GLU A 44 3.72 -10.55 -27.35
C GLU A 44 3.40 -9.85 -26.03
N PHE A 45 4.23 -10.03 -25.01
CA PHE A 45 4.10 -9.35 -23.73
C PHE A 45 4.11 -7.83 -23.92
N ARG A 46 5.14 -7.29 -24.58
CA ARG A 46 5.28 -5.86 -24.87
C ARG A 46 4.06 -5.30 -25.60
N ARG A 47 3.63 -5.93 -26.70
CA ARG A 47 2.44 -5.48 -27.46
C ARG A 47 1.15 -5.47 -26.63
N ARG A 48 0.96 -6.44 -25.73
CA ARG A 48 -0.22 -6.52 -24.86
C ARG A 48 -0.20 -5.39 -23.83
N VAL A 49 0.96 -5.08 -23.25
CA VAL A 49 1.14 -3.95 -22.33
C VAL A 49 0.91 -2.62 -23.03
N GLU A 50 1.52 -2.39 -24.20
CA GLU A 50 1.34 -1.17 -25.00
C GLU A 50 -0.13 -0.92 -25.37
N ARG A 51 -0.86 -1.98 -25.74
CA ARG A 51 -2.30 -1.90 -26.03
C ARG A 51 -3.12 -1.51 -24.79
N LEU A 52 -2.76 -2.01 -23.61
CA LEU A 52 -3.40 -1.62 -22.36
C LEU A 52 -3.14 -0.14 -22.07
N CYS A 53 -1.90 0.34 -22.17
CA CYS A 53 -1.55 1.75 -22.02
C CYS A 53 -2.38 2.63 -22.97
N ALA A 54 -2.45 2.28 -24.26
CA ALA A 54 -3.24 3.03 -25.25
C ALA A 54 -4.75 3.06 -24.91
N THR A 55 -5.27 1.99 -24.30
CA THR A 55 -6.67 1.93 -23.86
C THR A 55 -6.92 2.85 -22.68
N ILE A 56 -6.03 2.85 -21.68
CA ILE A 56 -6.11 3.72 -20.51
C ILE A 56 -6.11 5.20 -20.92
N HIS A 57 -5.20 5.59 -21.81
CA HIS A 57 -5.14 6.96 -22.32
C HIS A 57 -6.41 7.36 -23.08
N ARG A 58 -6.93 6.46 -23.92
CA ARG A 58 -8.13 6.73 -24.74
C ARG A 58 -9.41 6.83 -23.92
N GLU A 59 -9.51 6.07 -22.83
CA GLU A 59 -10.72 5.94 -22.02
C GLU A 59 -10.64 6.73 -20.71
N GLU A 60 -9.54 7.46 -20.48
CA GLU A 60 -9.26 8.20 -19.24
C GLU A 60 -9.45 7.32 -17.98
N ALA A 61 -9.14 6.02 -18.12
CA ALA A 61 -9.44 5.00 -17.12
C ALA A 61 -8.38 4.93 -15.99
N GLY A 62 -7.37 5.79 -16.03
CA GLY A 62 -6.23 5.78 -15.12
C GLY A 62 -5.05 6.55 -15.69
N TYR A 63 -3.86 6.26 -15.17
CA TYR A 63 -2.59 6.83 -15.58
C TYR A 63 -1.67 5.73 -16.10
N ALA A 64 -0.99 5.97 -17.22
CA ALA A 64 0.00 5.04 -17.76
C ALA A 64 1.19 5.80 -18.32
N THR A 65 2.40 5.28 -18.12
CA THR A 65 3.64 5.85 -18.65
C THR A 65 4.54 4.73 -19.17
N SER A 66 5.30 5.02 -20.22
CA SER A 66 6.21 4.09 -20.91
C SER A 66 7.40 4.85 -21.48
N PRO A 67 8.51 4.18 -21.85
CA PRO A 67 9.58 4.77 -22.65
C PRO A 67 9.03 5.46 -23.91
N PRO A 68 9.73 6.47 -24.48
CA PRO A 68 11.17 6.71 -24.42
C PRO A 68 11.61 7.81 -23.43
N SER A 69 10.81 8.14 -22.40
CA SER A 69 11.24 9.19 -21.46
C SER A 69 12.53 8.79 -20.77
N SER A 70 13.58 9.61 -20.90
CA SER A 70 14.87 9.44 -20.22
C SER A 70 14.81 9.59 -18.70
N ARG A 71 13.61 9.69 -18.13
CA ARG A 71 13.33 9.84 -16.71
C ARG A 71 12.23 8.88 -16.35
N TRP A 72 12.39 8.17 -15.23
CA TRP A 72 11.35 7.38 -14.60
C TRP A 72 10.19 8.31 -14.21
N GLN A 73 9.11 8.29 -14.98
CA GLN A 73 7.95 9.16 -14.79
C GLN A 73 6.94 8.59 -13.78
N TRP A 74 7.18 7.38 -13.30
CA TRP A 74 6.29 6.71 -12.38
C TRP A 74 6.20 7.40 -11.02
N LEU A 75 5.04 7.31 -10.38
CA LEU A 75 4.77 7.96 -9.09
C LEU A 75 5.70 7.42 -7.99
N TRP A 76 5.98 6.12 -8.03
CA TRP A 76 6.86 5.47 -7.05
C TRP A 76 8.33 5.57 -7.46
N PRO A 77 9.25 5.71 -6.50
CA PRO A 77 10.69 5.72 -6.78
C PRO A 77 11.18 4.39 -7.39
N THR A 78 10.57 3.26 -6.99
CA THR A 78 10.77 1.91 -7.55
C THR A 78 9.48 1.10 -7.54
N SER A 79 9.49 -0.03 -8.25
CA SER A 79 8.34 -0.96 -8.34
C SER A 79 7.92 -1.64 -7.05
N HIS A 80 8.67 -1.50 -5.96
CA HIS A 80 8.24 -2.04 -4.67
C HIS A 80 6.93 -1.41 -4.16
N GLY A 81 6.65 -0.16 -4.55
CA GLY A 81 5.42 0.53 -4.17
C GLY A 81 4.19 0.14 -5.00
N THR A 82 4.38 -0.67 -6.03
CA THR A 82 3.34 -1.10 -6.97
C THR A 82 2.64 -2.36 -6.45
N ASP A 83 1.31 -2.46 -6.61
CA ASP A 83 0.53 -3.62 -6.16
C ASP A 83 1.04 -4.91 -6.79
N ARG A 84 1.42 -4.84 -8.07
CA ARG A 84 1.97 -5.99 -8.80
C ARG A 84 2.93 -5.59 -9.90
N THR A 85 4.12 -6.17 -9.88
CA THR A 85 5.07 -6.08 -10.98
C THR A 85 5.02 -7.33 -11.84
N TYR A 86 5.16 -7.16 -13.15
CA TYR A 86 5.18 -8.19 -14.18
C TYR A 86 6.50 -8.14 -14.93
N ALA A 87 7.10 -9.30 -15.18
CA ALA A 87 8.32 -9.41 -15.94
C ALA A 87 8.23 -10.59 -16.92
N PHE A 88 8.44 -10.36 -18.21
CA PHE A 88 8.65 -11.48 -19.13
C PHE A 88 10.13 -11.89 -19.10
N ASP A 89 10.42 -13.08 -18.57
CA ASP A 89 11.76 -13.60 -18.41
C ASP A 89 11.77 -15.14 -18.52
N ASP A 90 12.81 -15.69 -19.13
CA ASP A 90 12.98 -17.14 -19.35
C ASP A 90 11.72 -17.83 -19.96
N GLY A 91 11.12 -17.20 -20.98
CA GLY A 91 9.98 -17.75 -21.71
C GLY A 91 8.64 -17.73 -20.96
N ALA A 92 8.55 -17.07 -19.80
CA ALA A 92 7.33 -16.97 -19.01
C ALA A 92 7.10 -15.55 -18.45
N VAL A 93 5.87 -15.27 -18.05
CA VAL A 93 5.53 -14.06 -17.28
C VAL A 93 5.65 -14.37 -15.79
N TRP A 94 6.57 -13.67 -15.15
CA TRP A 94 6.76 -13.65 -13.70
C TRP A 94 5.97 -12.51 -13.09
N THR A 95 5.50 -12.72 -11.87
CA THR A 95 4.77 -11.73 -11.08
C THR A 95 5.44 -11.52 -9.73
N CYS A 96 5.42 -10.29 -9.26
CA CYS A 96 5.94 -9.88 -7.97
C CYS A 96 4.88 -8.99 -7.29
N PRO A 97 4.14 -9.50 -6.29
CA PRO A 97 3.23 -8.66 -5.51
C PRO A 97 4.04 -7.79 -4.55
N ARG A 98 3.94 -6.44 -4.66
CA ARG A 98 4.47 -5.48 -3.67
C ARG A 98 5.92 -5.76 -3.25
N GLY A 99 6.81 -6.00 -4.21
CA GLY A 99 8.23 -6.25 -3.95
C GLY A 99 8.58 -7.61 -3.29
N GLN A 100 7.64 -8.56 -3.23
CA GLN A 100 7.91 -9.93 -2.75
C GLN A 100 8.69 -10.76 -3.76
N ARG A 101 9.03 -12.01 -3.40
CA ARG A 101 9.62 -12.98 -4.32
C ARG A 101 8.87 -13.07 -5.67
N TRP A 102 9.65 -13.24 -6.74
CA TRP A 102 9.11 -13.54 -8.06
C TRP A 102 8.41 -14.90 -8.07
N SER A 103 7.24 -14.95 -8.69
CA SER A 103 6.46 -16.16 -8.89
C SER A 103 6.00 -16.27 -10.34
N ALA A 104 6.24 -17.44 -10.95
CA ALA A 104 5.67 -17.80 -12.25
C ALA A 104 4.17 -18.17 -12.17
N ARG A 105 3.59 -18.23 -10.97
CA ARG A 105 2.16 -18.45 -10.73
C ARG A 105 1.59 -17.34 -9.85
N ALA A 106 0.76 -16.48 -10.42
CA ALA A 106 0.06 -15.44 -9.68
C ALA A 106 -0.86 -16.09 -8.63
N GLY A 107 -0.74 -15.73 -7.35
CA GLY A 107 -1.75 -16.16 -6.39
C GLY A 107 -1.47 -15.88 -4.93
N ASP A 108 -0.34 -16.35 -4.41
CA ASP A 108 -0.16 -16.41 -2.96
C ASP A 108 0.84 -15.36 -2.48
N TYR A 109 0.32 -14.37 -1.74
CA TYR A 109 1.13 -13.49 -0.91
C TYR A 109 1.87 -14.35 0.11
N VAL A 110 3.20 -14.24 0.14
CA VAL A 110 4.03 -14.79 1.21
C VAL A 110 4.77 -13.60 1.80
N PRO A 111 4.52 -13.26 3.08
CA PRO A 111 5.24 -12.16 3.71
C PRO A 111 6.75 -12.47 3.67
N PRO A 112 7.60 -11.48 3.34
CA PRO A 112 9.04 -11.71 3.26
C PRO A 112 9.61 -12.07 4.63
N SER A 113 10.43 -13.11 4.68
CA SER A 113 11.20 -13.45 5.88
C SER A 113 12.13 -12.29 6.26
N PRO A 114 12.46 -12.06 7.54
CA PRO A 114 13.51 -11.11 7.93
C PRO A 114 14.84 -11.34 7.19
N ASP A 115 15.14 -12.60 6.88
CA ASP A 115 16.39 -13.02 6.23
C ASP A 115 16.30 -13.15 4.70
N GLU A 116 15.15 -12.83 4.11
CA GLU A 116 14.96 -12.94 2.66
C GLU A 116 15.58 -11.73 1.94
N ALA A 117 16.41 -12.02 0.93
CA ALA A 117 17.01 -10.99 0.10
C ALA A 117 15.90 -10.21 -0.64
N PRO A 118 15.94 -8.86 -0.64
CA PRO A 118 14.97 -8.05 -1.37
C PRO A 118 14.94 -8.39 -2.86
N VAL A 119 13.77 -8.29 -3.48
CA VAL A 119 13.69 -8.35 -4.93
C VAL A 119 14.36 -7.13 -5.52
N VAL A 120 15.23 -7.37 -6.49
CA VAL A 120 15.92 -6.30 -7.20
C VAL A 120 15.14 -5.97 -8.47
N PHE A 121 14.71 -4.72 -8.58
CA PHE A 121 14.17 -4.13 -9.81
C PHE A 121 15.22 -3.24 -10.47
N PRO A 122 15.03 -2.88 -11.75
CA PRO A 122 15.81 -1.81 -12.36
C PRO A 122 15.73 -0.54 -11.51
N PRO A 123 16.82 0.24 -11.44
CA PRO A 123 16.80 1.53 -10.78
C PRO A 123 15.71 2.41 -11.44
N GLY A 124 14.81 2.94 -10.60
CA GLY A 124 13.76 3.83 -11.05
C GLY A 124 14.23 5.29 -11.05
N ARG A 125 13.80 6.09 -10.06
CA ARG A 125 14.34 7.45 -9.85
C ARG A 125 15.58 7.40 -8.96
N ASP A 126 16.70 7.97 -9.43
CA ASP A 126 17.92 8.19 -8.63
C ASP A 126 17.67 9.08 -7.40
N THR A 127 16.68 9.97 -7.49
CA THR A 127 16.21 10.82 -6.38
C THR A 127 14.71 11.05 -6.55
N CYS A 128 13.90 10.67 -5.57
CA CYS A 128 12.52 11.12 -5.53
C CYS A 128 12.51 12.54 -4.96
N GLY A 129 12.51 13.55 -5.84
CA GLY A 129 12.44 14.96 -5.48
C GLY A 129 11.09 15.40 -4.87
N TYR A 130 10.47 14.57 -4.02
CA TYR A 130 9.34 14.97 -3.20
C TYR A 130 9.85 15.47 -1.85
N THR A 131 9.69 16.76 -1.62
CA THR A 131 9.86 17.42 -0.33
C THR A 131 8.66 17.11 0.54
N GLY A 132 8.79 16.04 1.31
CA GLY A 132 7.95 15.61 2.43
C GLY A 132 8.69 14.49 3.17
N ILE A 133 9.28 14.82 4.32
CA ILE A 133 10.19 14.03 5.19
C ILE A 133 11.01 12.94 4.46
N ASP A 134 11.81 13.44 3.53
CA ASP A 134 13.17 13.04 3.15
C ASP A 134 13.42 11.56 2.88
N ALA A 135 13.11 11.20 1.65
CA ALA A 135 13.48 9.94 1.04
C ALA A 135 14.96 9.89 0.63
N ALA A 136 15.63 8.77 0.94
CA ALA A 136 16.90 8.38 0.36
C ALA A 136 16.91 6.86 0.11
N ASP A 137 17.25 6.53 -1.14
CA ASP A 137 17.61 5.25 -1.76
C ASP A 137 16.72 4.00 -1.60
N THR A 138 16.53 3.32 -2.73
CA THR A 138 15.27 2.68 -3.14
C THR A 138 15.33 1.15 -3.27
N THR A 139 16.15 0.50 -2.46
CA THR A 139 16.17 -0.98 -2.31
C THR A 139 16.16 -1.46 -0.85
N ALA A 140 16.45 -0.59 0.12
CA ALA A 140 16.57 -0.97 1.53
C ALA A 140 15.25 -0.90 2.33
N ARG A 141 14.19 -0.29 1.76
CA ARG A 141 12.91 -0.08 2.45
C ARG A 141 11.85 -1.09 2.02
N ARG A 142 11.10 -1.61 2.99
CA ARG A 142 9.95 -2.50 2.75
C ARG A 142 8.68 -1.65 2.66
N TYR A 143 8.10 -1.59 1.47
CA TYR A 143 6.90 -0.82 1.20
C TYR A 143 5.64 -1.59 1.63
N GLY A 144 4.70 -0.87 2.23
CA GLY A 144 3.48 -1.41 2.77
C GLY A 144 2.46 -1.76 1.69
N PRO A 145 1.67 -2.83 1.88
CA PRO A 145 0.71 -3.32 0.90
C PRO A 145 -0.36 -2.31 0.47
N LEU A 146 -0.72 -1.36 1.34
CA LEU A 146 -1.77 -0.37 1.07
C LEU A 146 -1.19 0.96 0.58
N LEU A 147 0.13 1.11 0.57
CA LEU A 147 0.81 2.34 0.19
C LEU A 147 0.43 2.79 -1.22
N GLY A 148 0.28 1.87 -2.18
CA GLY A 148 -0.07 2.24 -3.56
C GLY A 148 -1.30 3.15 -3.62
N ARG A 149 -2.31 2.89 -2.77
CA ARG A 149 -3.57 3.64 -2.71
C ARG A 149 -3.49 4.93 -1.90
N THR A 150 -2.44 5.12 -1.12
CA THR A 150 -2.31 6.21 -0.14
C THR A 150 -1.03 7.01 -0.31
N HIS A 151 -0.24 6.74 -1.35
CA HIS A 151 1.13 7.27 -1.46
C HIS A 151 1.18 8.80 -1.51
N CYS A 152 0.12 9.42 -2.03
CA CYS A 152 -0.04 10.88 -2.10
C CYS A 152 -0.80 11.47 -0.91
N ASP A 153 -1.41 10.63 -0.07
CA ASP A 153 -2.24 11.09 1.04
C ASP A 153 -1.36 11.81 2.09
N ASP A 154 -1.71 13.04 2.47
CA ASP A 154 -1.11 13.68 3.64
C ASP A 154 -1.57 12.96 4.93
N ILE A 155 -0.98 13.29 6.10
CA ILE A 155 -1.24 12.52 7.32
C ILE A 155 -2.71 12.54 7.76
N ASP A 156 -3.43 13.63 7.50
CA ASP A 156 -4.85 13.80 7.78
C ASP A 156 -5.73 13.01 6.80
N GLU A 157 -5.39 13.04 5.50
CA GLU A 157 -6.03 12.20 4.49
C GLU A 157 -5.84 10.71 4.79
N LEU A 158 -4.62 10.34 5.21
CA LEU A 158 -4.29 9.00 5.64
C LEU A 158 -5.07 8.59 6.88
N GLY A 159 -5.18 9.48 7.87
CA GLY A 159 -6.00 9.30 9.06
C GLY A 159 -7.48 9.05 8.71
N MET A 160 -8.05 9.85 7.81
CA MET A 160 -9.42 9.67 7.32
C MET A 160 -9.61 8.32 6.64
N ARG A 161 -8.67 7.92 5.78
CA ARG A 161 -8.76 6.65 5.07
C ARG A 161 -8.63 5.45 6.01
N ILE A 162 -7.67 5.47 6.93
CA ILE A 162 -7.51 4.44 7.96
C ILE A 162 -8.81 4.32 8.78
N LEU A 163 -9.39 5.45 9.20
CA LEU A 163 -10.68 5.43 9.91
C LEU A 163 -11.81 4.82 9.08
N ALA A 164 -11.91 5.16 7.80
CA ALA A 164 -12.89 4.58 6.90
C ALA A 164 -12.69 3.06 6.78
N ASP A 165 -11.45 2.61 6.59
CA ASP A 165 -11.07 1.20 6.47
C ASP A 165 -11.37 0.39 7.75
N LEU A 166 -11.20 1.00 8.92
CA LEU A 166 -11.49 0.40 10.23
C LEU A 166 -12.99 0.35 10.56
N THR A 167 -13.76 1.36 10.17
CA THR A 167 -15.15 1.54 10.65
C THR A 167 -16.23 1.17 9.63
N LEU A 168 -15.97 1.32 8.33
CA LEU A 168 -16.95 0.97 7.30
C LEU A 168 -16.99 -0.54 7.07
N PRO A 169 -18.15 -1.12 6.73
CA PRO A 169 -18.22 -2.55 6.40
C PRO A 169 -17.27 -2.88 5.24
N PRO A 170 -16.64 -4.07 5.24
CA PRO A 170 -15.74 -4.46 4.18
C PRO A 170 -16.48 -4.50 2.85
N GLY A 171 -15.96 -3.77 1.86
CA GLY A 171 -16.48 -3.80 0.50
C GLY A 171 -16.02 -5.03 -0.28
N PRO A 172 -16.62 -5.30 -1.45
CA PRO A 172 -16.06 -6.27 -2.38
C PRO A 172 -14.63 -5.87 -2.76
N GLY A 173 -13.67 -6.76 -2.54
CA GLY A 173 -12.25 -6.51 -2.83
C GLY A 173 -11.46 -5.82 -1.71
N THR A 174 -11.94 -5.87 -0.45
CA THR A 174 -11.13 -5.50 0.72
C THR A 174 -9.80 -6.26 0.72
N PRO A 175 -8.67 -5.55 0.90
CA PRO A 175 -7.39 -6.22 0.93
C PRO A 175 -7.23 -7.26 2.03
N PRO A 176 -6.63 -8.44 1.74
CA PRO A 176 -6.38 -9.47 2.75
C PRO A 176 -5.67 -8.96 3.99
N GLU A 177 -4.72 -8.03 3.82
CA GLU A 177 -3.97 -7.44 4.94
C GLU A 177 -4.87 -6.55 5.81
N LEU A 178 -5.76 -5.78 5.20
CA LEU A 178 -6.78 -5.01 5.91
C LEU A 178 -7.82 -5.91 6.58
N ALA A 179 -8.24 -6.99 5.92
CA ALA A 179 -9.13 -7.98 6.50
C ALA A 179 -8.50 -8.67 7.73
N ALA A 180 -7.22 -9.04 7.64
CA ALA A 180 -6.46 -9.61 8.75
C ALA A 180 -6.30 -8.63 9.92
N LEU A 181 -6.04 -7.35 9.65
CA LEU A 181 -6.03 -6.30 10.66
C LEU A 181 -7.39 -6.23 11.38
N ARG A 182 -8.48 -6.18 10.63
CA ARG A 182 -9.84 -6.06 11.19
C ARG A 182 -10.26 -7.29 11.99
N LEU A 183 -9.81 -8.49 11.65
CA LEU A 183 -10.06 -9.69 12.46
C LEU A 183 -9.44 -9.63 13.86
N ARG A 184 -8.44 -8.78 14.07
CA ARG A 184 -7.79 -8.55 15.37
C ARG A 184 -8.46 -7.42 16.16
N LEU A 185 -9.46 -6.75 15.60
CA LEU A 185 -10.14 -5.62 16.21
C LEU A 185 -11.62 -5.97 16.41
N ALA A 186 -12.15 -5.68 17.59
CA ALA A 186 -13.55 -5.91 17.84
C ALA A 186 -14.41 -4.94 17.00
N PRO A 187 -15.50 -5.41 16.37
CA PRO A 187 -16.32 -4.59 15.47
C PRO A 187 -17.06 -3.47 16.20
N GLU A 188 -17.10 -3.45 17.53
CA GLU A 188 -17.75 -2.45 18.38
C GLU A 188 -16.80 -1.33 18.83
N LEU A 189 -15.50 -1.41 18.56
CA LEU A 189 -14.52 -0.40 18.95
C LEU A 189 -14.76 0.94 18.27
N ARG A 190 -14.59 2.02 19.04
CA ARG A 190 -14.67 3.39 18.54
C ARG A 190 -13.27 4.01 18.58
N TYR A 191 -13.00 4.94 17.66
CA TYR A 191 -11.66 5.50 17.48
C TYR A 191 -11.68 7.03 17.52
N ALA A 192 -10.85 7.64 18.36
CA ALA A 192 -10.49 9.05 18.20
C ALA A 192 -9.09 9.10 17.59
N VAL A 193 -8.96 9.72 16.42
CA VAL A 193 -7.66 9.89 15.77
C VAL A 193 -7.28 11.35 15.78
N THR A 194 -6.05 11.63 16.18
CA THR A 194 -5.42 12.94 16.02
C THR A 194 -4.27 12.79 15.04
N ALA A 195 -4.32 13.53 13.93
CA ALA A 195 -3.24 13.63 12.98
C ALA A 195 -2.37 14.86 13.31
N ASP A 196 -1.11 14.64 13.65
CA ASP A 196 -0.13 15.71 13.86
C ASP A 196 0.73 15.85 12.61
N THR A 197 0.45 16.90 11.82
CA THR A 197 1.13 17.12 10.53
C THR A 197 2.60 17.51 10.72
N SER A 198 2.94 18.12 11.86
CA SER A 198 4.31 18.52 12.15
C SER A 198 5.21 17.34 12.54
N ALA A 199 4.66 16.38 13.27
CA ALA A 199 5.35 15.17 13.69
C ALA A 199 5.20 14.00 12.68
N VAL A 200 4.26 14.12 11.75
CA VAL A 200 3.83 13.04 10.84
C VAL A 200 3.47 11.79 11.66
N GLU A 201 2.59 12.00 12.63
CA GLU A 201 2.13 11.00 13.59
C GLU A 201 0.59 10.90 13.58
N LEU A 202 0.07 9.68 13.67
CA LEU A 202 -1.32 9.43 14.05
C LEU A 202 -1.38 8.95 15.50
N GLU A 203 -2.01 9.73 16.37
CA GLU A 203 -2.43 9.28 17.69
C GLU A 203 -3.83 8.66 17.59
N ILE A 204 -3.96 7.39 17.96
CA ILE A 204 -5.21 6.64 17.89
C ILE A 204 -5.62 6.26 19.31
N GLU A 205 -6.67 6.88 19.81
CA GLU A 205 -7.35 6.45 21.03
C GLU A 205 -8.43 5.43 20.68
N VAL A 206 -8.38 4.27 21.35
CA VAL A 206 -9.33 3.17 21.15
C VAL A 206 -10.26 3.09 22.35
N LEU A 207 -11.56 3.18 22.09
CA LEU A 207 -12.61 3.11 23.11
C LEU A 207 -13.42 1.81 22.97
N GLY A 208 -13.89 1.30 24.11
CA GLY A 208 -14.73 0.11 24.19
C GLY A 208 -14.04 -1.12 24.83
N TYR A 209 -12.86 -0.94 25.42
CA TYR A 209 -12.20 -1.94 26.26
C TYR A 209 -12.40 -1.62 27.73
N ARG A 210 -12.43 -2.65 28.57
CA ARG A 210 -12.37 -2.53 30.03
C ARG A 210 -10.92 -2.58 30.51
N ASP A 211 -10.68 -2.00 31.67
CA ASP A 211 -9.36 -2.05 32.31
C ASP A 211 -8.86 -3.49 32.49
N GLY A 212 -7.65 -3.75 31.98
CA GLY A 212 -7.00 -5.06 32.05
C GLY A 212 -7.48 -6.07 31.01
N ASP A 213 -8.29 -5.67 30.03
CA ASP A 213 -8.74 -6.54 28.93
C ASP A 213 -7.56 -7.00 28.06
N PRO A 214 -7.26 -8.31 28.00
CA PRO A 214 -6.24 -8.85 27.08
C PRO A 214 -6.48 -8.48 25.59
N PRO A 215 -7.73 -8.35 25.10
CA PRO A 215 -7.99 -7.82 23.76
C PRO A 215 -7.48 -6.40 23.51
N ALA A 216 -7.29 -5.57 24.54
CA ALA A 216 -6.77 -4.22 24.39
C ALA A 216 -5.31 -4.22 23.90
N ASP A 217 -4.50 -5.14 24.40
CA ASP A 217 -3.11 -5.32 23.94
C ASP A 217 -3.07 -5.80 22.49
N LEU A 218 -3.93 -6.77 22.12
CA LEU A 218 -4.05 -7.25 20.74
C LEU A 218 -4.38 -6.10 19.76
N ALA A 219 -5.29 -5.21 20.15
CA ALA A 219 -5.66 -4.07 19.33
C ALA A 219 -4.58 -3.00 19.27
N ARG A 220 -3.87 -2.76 20.37
CA ARG A 220 -2.69 -1.89 20.39
C ARG A 220 -1.64 -2.37 19.38
N ASP A 221 -1.29 -3.65 19.44
CA ASP A 221 -0.34 -4.28 18.53
C ASP A 221 -0.84 -4.30 17.08
N ALA A 222 -2.14 -4.49 16.87
CA ALA A 222 -2.74 -4.46 15.55
C ALA A 222 -2.62 -3.05 14.93
N LEU A 223 -3.02 -2.02 15.65
CA LEU A 223 -2.98 -0.63 15.16
C LEU A 223 -1.56 -0.09 15.04
N ALA A 224 -0.61 -0.54 15.87
CA ALA A 224 0.81 -0.22 15.72
C ALA A 224 1.41 -0.71 14.40
N SER A 225 0.76 -1.66 13.70
CA SER A 225 1.20 -2.15 12.38
C SER A 225 0.79 -1.25 11.21
N LEU A 226 -0.03 -0.23 11.42
CA LEU A 226 -0.53 0.66 10.36
C LEU A 226 0.57 1.32 9.52
N PRO A 227 1.71 1.78 10.08
CA PRO A 227 2.82 2.29 9.26
C PRO A 227 3.38 1.27 8.27
N ALA A 228 3.43 -0.01 8.66
CA ALA A 228 3.87 -1.08 7.79
C ALA A 228 2.82 -1.44 6.73
N LEU A 229 1.53 -1.18 6.98
CA LEU A 229 0.45 -1.42 6.04
C LEU A 229 0.31 -0.29 5.00
N TYR A 230 0.28 0.95 5.46
CA TYR A 230 -0.05 2.14 4.66
C TYR A 230 1.17 2.99 4.28
N GLY A 231 2.34 2.66 4.80
CA GLY A 231 3.58 3.40 4.64
C GLY A 231 4.72 2.53 4.10
N TRP A 232 5.91 2.74 4.63
CA TRP A 232 7.07 1.87 4.45
C TRP A 232 7.77 1.71 5.79
N THR A 233 8.56 0.65 5.90
CA THR A 233 9.45 0.39 7.04
C THR A 233 10.89 0.33 6.55
N ASP A 234 11.79 0.88 7.37
CA ASP A 234 13.22 0.80 7.14
C ASP A 234 13.76 -0.48 7.80
N LEU A 235 14.59 -1.25 7.09
CA LEU A 235 15.22 -2.44 7.62
C LEU A 235 16.24 -2.13 8.73
N ASP A 236 16.88 -0.96 8.65
CA ASP A 236 17.97 -0.55 9.54
C ASP A 236 17.47 0.40 10.64
N GLY A 237 16.16 0.51 10.84
CA GLY A 237 15.55 1.28 11.92
C GLY A 237 15.37 2.78 11.63
N GLY A 238 15.54 3.21 10.37
CA GLY A 238 15.08 4.53 9.93
C GLY A 238 13.56 4.73 10.14
N PRO A 239 13.10 5.99 10.24
CA PRO A 239 11.71 6.27 10.57
C PRO A 239 10.77 5.79 9.44
N PRO A 240 9.63 5.16 9.78
CA PRO A 240 8.59 4.87 8.80
C PRO A 240 8.04 6.16 8.19
N ARG A 241 7.23 6.03 7.13
CA ARG A 241 6.53 7.17 6.50
C ARG A 241 5.82 8.07 7.53
N PHE A 242 5.22 7.45 8.54
CA PHE A 242 4.52 8.11 9.63
C PHE A 242 4.58 7.21 10.87
N SER A 243 4.54 7.78 12.06
CA SER A 243 4.41 7.02 13.31
C SER A 243 2.95 6.83 13.71
N VAL A 244 2.70 5.79 14.51
CA VAL A 244 1.40 5.60 15.16
C VAL A 244 1.61 5.45 16.65
N ARG A 245 0.88 6.23 17.43
CA ARG A 245 0.79 6.09 18.88
C ARG A 245 -0.62 5.63 19.25
N VAL A 246 -0.72 4.48 19.92
CA VAL A 246 -2.02 3.90 20.25
C VAL A 246 -2.27 4.00 21.75
N LEU A 247 -3.39 4.61 22.13
CA LEU A 247 -3.86 4.72 23.50
C LEU A 247 -5.13 3.91 23.67
N ILE A 248 -5.24 3.18 24.78
CA ILE A 248 -6.50 2.56 25.19
C ILE A 248 -7.18 3.56 26.12
N ALA A 249 -8.33 4.06 25.71
CA ALA A 249 -9.09 5.02 26.48
C ALA A 249 -10.09 4.30 27.38
N ASP A 250 -10.13 4.72 28.65
CA ASP A 250 -11.19 4.36 29.59
C ASP A 250 -12.52 5.03 29.17
N ASP A 251 -13.64 4.43 29.56
CA ASP A 251 -15.00 4.81 29.13
C ASP A 251 -15.39 6.24 29.57
N ASP A 252 -14.69 6.82 30.54
CA ASP A 252 -14.95 8.15 31.10
C ASP A 252 -14.37 9.34 30.27
N ARG A 253 -13.70 9.10 29.13
CA ARG A 253 -13.10 10.16 28.29
C ARG A 253 -14.01 10.84 27.26
N HIS A 254 -15.32 10.58 27.28
CA HIS A 254 -16.30 11.29 26.43
C HIS A 254 -16.27 12.83 26.62
N THR A 255 -15.61 13.35 27.65
CA THR A 255 -15.32 14.77 27.85
C THR A 255 -14.31 15.35 26.85
N SER A 256 -13.35 14.56 26.37
CA SER A 256 -12.30 15.02 25.44
C SER A 256 -12.76 14.98 23.98
N HIS A 257 -13.65 14.04 23.66
CA HIS A 257 -14.26 13.91 22.33
C HIS A 257 -15.79 13.81 22.45
N PRO A 258 -16.51 14.94 22.68
CA PRO A 258 -17.95 14.93 22.94
C PRO A 258 -18.78 14.24 21.85
N VAL A 259 -18.31 14.25 20.60
CA VAL A 259 -18.98 13.57 19.47
C VAL A 259 -19.05 12.06 19.63
N LEU A 260 -18.12 11.45 20.39
CA LEU A 260 -18.10 10.03 20.71
C LEU A 260 -19.02 9.65 21.88
N ALA A 261 -19.67 10.62 22.53
CA ALA A 261 -20.72 10.36 23.51
C ALA A 261 -21.95 9.70 22.86
N ASP A 262 -22.21 9.98 21.58
CA ASP A 262 -23.16 9.20 20.80
C ASP A 262 -22.56 7.83 20.47
N ARG A 263 -23.19 6.77 20.98
CA ARG A 263 -22.82 5.36 20.73
C ARG A 263 -22.87 4.98 19.25
N HIS A 264 -23.58 5.74 18.41
CA HIS A 264 -23.65 5.52 16.97
C HIS A 264 -22.45 6.15 16.23
N THR A 265 -21.74 7.09 16.85
CA THR A 265 -20.49 7.63 16.31
C THR A 265 -19.36 6.62 16.51
N ARG A 266 -18.78 6.18 15.40
CA ARG A 266 -17.73 5.14 15.38
C ARG A 266 -16.33 5.70 15.40
N ALA A 267 -16.13 6.89 14.84
CA ALA A 267 -14.83 7.52 14.84
C ALA A 267 -14.92 9.04 14.71
N VAL A 268 -13.84 9.71 15.10
CA VAL A 268 -13.60 11.14 14.85
C VAL A 268 -12.13 11.32 14.46
N LEU A 269 -11.88 12.21 13.50
CA LEU A 269 -10.55 12.71 13.18
C LEU A 269 -10.42 14.15 13.66
N THR A 270 -9.31 14.47 14.30
CA THR A 270 -8.87 15.83 14.61
C THR A 270 -7.51 16.06 13.95
N VAL A 271 -7.28 17.25 13.40
CA VAL A 271 -5.99 17.62 12.79
C VAL A 271 -5.31 18.66 13.68
N ARG A 272 -4.02 18.50 13.89
CA ARG A 272 -3.17 19.36 14.73
C ARG A 272 -1.98 19.90 13.95
#